data_AF-A0AA96SCG6-F1
#
_entry.id   AF-A0AA96SCG6-F1
#
_cell.length_a   1.000
_cell.length_b   1.000
_cell.length_c   1.000
_cell.angle_alpha   90.00
_cell.angle_beta   90.00
_cell.angle_gamma   90.00
#
_symmetry.space_group_name_H-M   'P 1'
#
loop_
_entity.id
_entity.type
_entity.pdbx_description
1 polymer ?
#
loop_
_entity_poly.entity_id
_entity_poly.type
_entity_poly.pdbx_seq_one_letter_code
_entity_poly.pdbx_strand_id
1 'polypeptide(L)'
;MKEWSRFNLLLLAHLIGDYLFQTSWMARHKVSRWVPLLAHCFLYTFIVSLFSWLTFGGLSPLAIAFIFLTHVIIKRRTLVAWRVRTVMKARGPESGWLGMIVDQIFHLLVLTAALYL
;
A
#
# COMPACT_ATOMS: atom_id res chain seq x y z
N MET A 1 25.13 7.31 -15.04
CA MET A 1 24.28 6.25 -14.43
C MET A 1 22.88 6.82 -14.28
N LYS A 2 21.81 6.11 -14.69
CA LYS A 2 20.44 6.60 -14.48
C LYS A 2 20.14 6.58 -12.98
N GLU A 3 20.03 7.75 -12.37
CA GLU A 3 19.61 7.87 -10.98
C GLU A 3 18.12 7.55 -10.89
N TRP A 4 17.77 6.59 -10.05
CA TRP A 4 16.37 6.27 -9.75
C TRP A 4 15.80 7.36 -8.84
N SER A 5 14.61 7.87 -9.16
CA SER A 5 13.93 8.80 -8.25
C SER A 5 13.54 8.10 -6.95
N ARG A 6 13.47 8.86 -5.84
CA ARG A 6 13.00 8.34 -4.53
C ARG A 6 11.63 7.68 -4.65
N PHE A 7 10.75 8.25 -5.46
CA PHE A 7 9.44 7.68 -5.73
C PHE A 7 9.52 6.32 -6.43
N ASN A 8 10.36 6.16 -7.46
CA ASN A 8 10.51 4.87 -8.15
C ASN A 8 11.02 3.78 -7.21
N LEU A 9 11.92 4.13 -6.29
CA LEU A 9 12.43 3.21 -5.26
C LEU A 9 11.34 2.81 -4.27
N LEU A 10 10.52 3.76 -3.81
CA LEU A 10 9.37 3.48 -2.95
C LEU A 10 8.29 2.67 -3.65
N LEU A 11 8.02 2.93 -4.94
CA LEU A 11 7.12 2.14 -5.76
C LEU A 11 7.58 0.67 -5.81
N LEU A 12 8.87 0.45 -6.06
CA LEU A 12 9.42 -0.90 -6.06
C LEU A 12 9.30 -1.57 -4.68
N ALA A 13 9.64 -0.86 -3.60
CA ALA A 13 9.50 -1.35 -2.24
C ALA A 13 8.04 -1.71 -1.89
N HIS A 14 7.09 -0.91 -2.37
CA HIS A 14 5.67 -1.17 -2.23
C HIS A 14 5.25 -2.46 -2.93
N LEU A 15 5.66 -2.67 -4.19
CA LEU A 15 5.36 -3.90 -4.91
C LEU A 15 5.96 -5.13 -4.21
N ILE A 16 7.18 -5.01 -3.70
CA ILE A 16 7.83 -6.05 -2.90
C ILE A 16 7.00 -6.36 -1.64
N GLY A 17 6.60 -5.35 -0.89
CA GLY A 17 5.81 -5.53 0.34
C GLY A 17 4.40 -6.09 0.10
N ASP A 18 3.67 -5.58 -0.88
CA ASP A 18 2.28 -5.95 -1.13
C ASP A 18 2.11 -7.27 -1.88
N TYR A 19 3.06 -7.64 -2.74
CA TYR A 19 2.95 -8.83 -3.60
C TYR A 19 3.95 -9.94 -3.27
N LEU A 20 5.24 -9.64 -3.05
CA LEU A 20 6.24 -10.69 -2.83
C LEU A 20 6.19 -11.23 -1.39
N PHE A 21 6.04 -10.35 -0.41
CA PHE A 21 6.07 -10.73 1.01
C PHE A 21 4.69 -10.98 1.62
N GLN A 22 3.62 -10.58 0.94
CA GLN A 22 2.26 -10.86 1.39
C GLN A 22 1.92 -12.33 1.19
N THR A 23 1.63 -13.03 2.29
CA THR A 23 1.23 -14.44 2.23
C THR A 23 -0.25 -14.61 1.90
N SER A 24 -0.62 -15.80 1.43
CA SER A 24 -2.02 -16.17 1.19
C SER A 24 -2.91 -16.07 2.44
N TRP A 25 -2.34 -16.28 3.64
CA TRP A 25 -3.06 -16.09 4.89
C TRP A 25 -3.41 -14.61 5.11
N MET A 26 -2.46 -13.69 4.91
CA MET A 26 -2.69 -12.26 4.98
C MET A 26 -3.75 -11.83 3.95
N ALA A 27 -3.55 -12.21 2.69
CA ALA A 27 -4.41 -11.79 1.58
C ALA A 27 -5.87 -12.20 1.77
N ARG A 28 -6.12 -13.44 2.21
CA ARG A 28 -7.49 -13.97 2.41
C ARG A 28 -8.21 -13.39 3.62
N HIS A 29 -7.49 -13.05 4.69
CA HIS A 29 -8.11 -12.74 5.98
C HIS A 29 -8.00 -11.27 6.41
N LYS A 30 -7.17 -10.43 5.77
CA LYS A 30 -6.96 -9.03 6.16
C LYS A 30 -8.21 -8.15 6.15
N VAL A 31 -9.25 -8.55 5.42
CA VAL A 31 -10.52 -7.82 5.38
C VAL A 31 -11.39 -8.15 6.60
N SER A 32 -11.36 -9.40 7.08
CA SER A 32 -12.25 -9.89 8.13
C SER A 32 -11.60 -9.98 9.51
N ARG A 33 -10.26 -10.02 9.60
CA ARG A 33 -9.53 -10.25 10.86
C ARG A 33 -8.41 -9.21 11.03
N TRP A 34 -8.28 -8.69 12.26
CA TRP A 34 -7.28 -7.67 12.59
C TRP A 34 -5.84 -8.19 12.57
N VAL A 35 -5.59 -9.40 13.08
CA VAL A 35 -4.24 -9.97 13.13
C VAL A 35 -3.58 -10.08 11.74
N PRO A 36 -4.19 -10.70 10.71
CA PRO A 36 -3.59 -10.73 9.37
C PRO A 36 -3.49 -9.35 8.71
N LEU A 37 -4.40 -8.43 9.02
CA LEU A 37 -4.33 -7.04 8.56
C LEU A 37 -3.09 -6.34 9.13
N LEU A 38 -2.93 -6.36 10.44
CA LEU A 38 -1.81 -5.70 11.13
C LEU A 38 -0.47 -6.36 10.79
N ALA A 39 -0.42 -7.69 10.69
CA ALA A 39 0.78 -8.40 10.26
C ALA A 39 1.22 -7.96 8.85
N HIS A 40 0.28 -7.84 7.93
CA HIS A 40 0.56 -7.32 6.58
C HIS A 40 1.00 -5.85 6.61
N CYS A 41 0.30 -4.97 7.33
CA CYS A 41 0.64 -3.55 7.39
C CYS A 41 2.01 -3.32 8.03
N PHE A 42 2.35 -4.10 9.06
CA PHE A 42 3.66 -4.04 9.72
C PHE A 42 4.77 -4.52 8.78
N LEU A 43 4.61 -5.69 8.16
CA LEU A 43 5.59 -6.23 7.21
C LEU A 43 5.79 -5.30 6.01
N TYR A 44 4.70 -4.77 5.46
CA TYR A 44 4.72 -3.78 4.38
C TYR A 44 5.51 -2.52 4.79
N THR A 45 5.15 -1.92 5.92
CA THR A 45 5.79 -0.68 6.40
C THR A 45 7.26 -0.93 6.72
N PHE A 46 7.60 -2.08 7.29
CA PHE A 46 8.97 -2.49 7.54
C PHE A 46 9.78 -2.56 6.24
N ILE A 47 9.27 -3.22 5.20
CA ILE A 47 9.93 -3.32 3.89
C ILE A 47 10.14 -1.94 3.28
N VAL A 48 9.11 -1.09 3.26
CA VAL A 48 9.21 0.27 2.70
C VAL A 48 10.23 1.11 3.48
N SER A 49 10.19 1.05 4.81
CA SER A 49 11.11 1.80 5.67
C SER A 49 12.55 1.33 5.50
N LEU A 50 12.78 0.02 5.52
CA LEU A 50 14.11 -0.57 5.31
C LEU A 50 14.67 -0.21 3.94
N PHE A 51 13.86 -0.33 2.88
CA PHE A 51 14.30 -0.01 1.54
C PHE A 51 14.62 1.48 1.39
N SER A 52 13.81 2.38 1.97
CA SER A 52 14.09 3.82 1.98
C SER A 52 15.39 4.15 2.71
N TRP A 53 15.66 3.48 3.83
CA TRP A 53 16.87 3.66 4.63
C TRP A 53 18.11 3.24 3.86
N LEU A 54 18.06 2.07 3.21
CA LEU A 54 19.17 1.53 2.41
C LEU A 54 19.47 2.33 1.13
N THR A 55 18.52 3.11 0.61
CA THR A 55 18.65 3.71 -0.73
C THR A 55 18.82 5.22 -0.73
N PHE A 56 18.08 5.96 0.12
CA PHE A 56 18.12 7.42 0.12
C PHE A 56 18.13 8.06 1.51
N GLY A 57 18.52 7.30 2.54
CA GLY A 57 18.72 7.81 3.91
C GLY A 57 17.49 7.69 4.82
N GLY A 58 16.41 7.09 4.34
CA GLY A 58 15.21 6.80 5.14
C GLY A 58 14.10 7.82 4.99
N LEU A 59 12.93 7.44 5.50
CA LEU A 59 11.77 8.32 5.67
C LEU A 59 11.74 8.88 7.09
N SER A 60 11.12 10.04 7.26
CA SER A 60 10.89 10.61 8.59
C SER A 60 9.99 9.67 9.43
N PRO A 61 10.11 9.69 10.77
CA PRO A 61 9.19 8.90 11.62
C PRO A 61 7.71 9.24 11.38
N LEU A 62 7.42 10.50 11.06
CA LEU A 62 6.07 10.95 10.71
C LEU A 62 5.59 10.32 9.40
N ALA A 63 6.43 10.29 8.36
CA ALA A 63 6.13 9.62 7.10
C ALA A 63 5.89 8.12 7.27
N ILE A 64 6.70 7.44 8.10
CA ILE A 64 6.53 6.01 8.41
C ILE A 64 5.20 5.75 9.12
N ALA A 65 4.88 6.54 10.14
CA ALA A 65 3.60 6.44 10.85
C ALA A 65 2.42 6.71 9.92
N PHE A 66 2.53 7.73 9.05
CA PHE A 66 1.53 8.06 8.04
C PHE A 66 1.28 6.89 7.08
N ILE A 67 2.34 6.26 6.55
CA ILE A 67 2.25 5.08 5.69
C ILE A 67 1.53 3.95 6.42
N PHE A 68 1.94 3.60 7.64
CA PHE A 68 1.33 2.50 8.39
C PHE A 68 -0.17 2.72 8.62
N LEU A 69 -0.56 3.89 9.12
CA LEU A 69 -1.95 4.21 9.45
C LEU A 69 -2.84 4.20 8.20
N THR A 70 -2.37 4.81 7.12
CA THR A 70 -3.12 4.84 5.85
C THR A 70 -3.23 3.44 5.24
N HIS A 71 -2.20 2.59 5.34
CA HIS A 71 -2.27 1.18 4.90
C HIS A 71 -3.36 0.41 5.63
N VAL A 72 -3.44 0.57 6.96
CA VAL A 72 -4.48 -0.07 7.79
C VAL A 72 -5.88 0.39 7.36
N ILE A 73 -6.07 1.67 7.07
CA ILE A 73 -7.36 2.24 6.65
C ILE A 73 -7.75 1.76 5.24
N ILE A 74 -6.85 1.87 4.26
CA ILE A 74 -7.13 1.53 2.85
C ILE A 74 -7.44 0.04 2.71
N LYS A 75 -6.70 -0.84 3.40
CA LYS A 75 -6.84 -2.31 3.26
C LYS A 75 -8.16 -2.88 3.82
N ARG A 76 -8.98 -2.09 4.53
CA ARG A 76 -10.37 -2.46 4.87
C ARG A 76 -11.33 -2.47 3.66
N ARG A 77 -10.86 -2.09 2.47
CA ARG A 77 -11.57 -2.12 1.17
C ARG A 77 -12.88 -1.32 1.11
N THR A 78 -13.30 -0.65 2.18
CA THR A 78 -14.56 0.10 2.22
C THR A 78 -14.49 1.30 1.26
N LEU A 79 -13.41 2.08 1.33
CA LEU A 79 -13.17 3.22 0.44
C LEU A 79 -13.05 2.80 -1.03
N VAL A 80 -12.27 1.75 -1.29
CA VAL A 80 -12.04 1.22 -2.64
C VAL A 80 -13.34 0.69 -3.24
N ALA A 81 -14.08 -0.14 -2.51
CA ALA A 81 -15.36 -0.69 -2.96
C ALA A 81 -16.40 0.41 -3.21
N TRP A 82 -16.47 1.42 -2.33
CA TRP A 82 -17.33 2.57 -2.53
C TRP A 82 -16.98 3.33 -3.82
N ARG A 83 -15.69 3.60 -4.06
CA ARG A 83 -15.26 4.34 -5.25
C ARG A 83 -15.54 3.59 -6.55
N VAL A 84 -15.26 2.28 -6.57
CA VAL A 84 -15.53 1.42 -7.74
C VAL A 84 -17.04 1.33 -8.03
N ARG A 85 -17.88 1.13 -7.01
CA ARG A 85 -19.32 0.96 -7.20
C ARG A 85 -20.08 2.26 -7.46
N THR A 86 -19.66 3.36 -6.83
CA THR A 86 -20.42 4.62 -6.83
C THR A 86 -19.91 5.58 -7.89
N VAL A 87 -18.59 5.78 -7.96
CA VAL A 87 -17.98 6.75 -8.89
C VAL A 87 -17.76 6.11 -10.26
N MET A 88 -17.10 4.94 -10.30
CA MET A 88 -16.79 4.26 -11.56
C MET A 88 -18.00 3.48 -12.11
N LYS A 89 -19.04 3.28 -11.29
CA LYS A 89 -20.26 2.53 -11.62
C LYS A 89 -19.99 1.10 -12.12
N ALA A 90 -18.83 0.54 -11.78
CA ALA A 90 -18.45 -0.82 -12.13
C ALA A 90 -19.11 -1.81 -11.16
N ARG A 91 -19.98 -2.66 -11.71
CA ARG A 91 -20.81 -3.62 -10.94
C ARG A 91 -20.70 -5.05 -11.46
N GLY A 92 -20.05 -5.27 -12.60
CA GLY A 92 -19.85 -6.59 -13.18
C GLY A 92 -18.53 -7.24 -12.74
N PRO A 93 -18.08 -8.26 -13.50
CA PRO A 93 -16.82 -8.97 -13.23
C PRO A 93 -15.59 -8.06 -13.17
N GLU A 94 -15.64 -6.91 -13.83
CA GLU A 94 -14.57 -5.91 -13.88
C GLU A 94 -14.29 -5.24 -12.53
N SER A 95 -15.28 -5.20 -11.64
CA SER A 95 -15.17 -4.57 -10.32
C SER A 95 -14.01 -5.15 -9.47
N GLY A 96 -13.68 -6.43 -9.65
CA GLY A 96 -12.60 -7.11 -8.93
C GLY A 96 -11.22 -6.55 -9.27
N TRP A 97 -10.86 -6.52 -10.56
CA TRP A 97 -9.54 -6.03 -10.99
C TRP A 97 -9.44 -4.51 -10.89
N LEU A 98 -10.53 -3.77 -11.17
CA LEU A 98 -10.59 -2.33 -10.94
C LEU A 98 -10.37 -2.00 -9.46
N GLY A 99 -10.95 -2.77 -8.55
CA GLY A 99 -10.72 -2.64 -7.12
C GLY A 99 -9.24 -2.81 -6.76
N MET A 100 -8.54 -3.78 -7.36
CA MET A 100 -7.10 -3.92 -7.16
C MET A 100 -6.33 -2.71 -7.67
N ILE A 101 -6.61 -2.21 -8.87
CA ILE A 101 -5.92 -1.05 -9.43
C ILE A 101 -6.17 0.22 -8.59
N VAL A 102 -7.41 0.47 -8.19
CA VAL A 102 -7.76 1.61 -7.32
C VAL A 102 -7.07 1.50 -5.96
N ASP A 103 -7.02 0.30 -5.37
CA ASP A 103 -6.25 0.05 -4.14
C ASP A 103 -4.79 0.45 -4.33
N GLN A 104 -4.11 -0.04 -5.37
CA GLN A 104 -2.70 0.29 -5.62
C GLN A 104 -2.48 1.78 -5.85
N ILE A 105 -3.34 2.47 -6.62
CA ILE A 105 -3.22 3.92 -6.84
C ILE A 105 -3.27 4.69 -5.52
N PHE A 106 -4.15 4.33 -4.59
CA PHE A 106 -4.17 4.98 -3.27
C PHE A 106 -2.87 4.79 -2.49
N HIS A 107 -2.24 3.62 -2.58
CA HIS A 107 -0.92 3.40 -1.96
C HIS A 107 0.16 4.29 -2.60
N LEU A 108 0.15 4.45 -3.93
CA LEU A 108 1.10 5.33 -4.61
C LEU A 108 0.92 6.81 -4.23
N LEU A 109 -0.33 7.25 -4.05
CA LEU A 109 -0.62 8.59 -3.54
C LEU A 109 -0.09 8.77 -2.11
N VAL A 110 -0.25 7.76 -1.25
CA VAL A 110 0.31 7.76 0.12
C VAL A 110 1.83 7.86 0.09
N LEU A 111 2.53 7.05 -0.71
CA LEU A 111 4.00 7.10 -0.83
C LEU A 111 4.47 8.45 -1.35
N THR A 112 3.74 9.03 -2.30
CA THR A 112 4.03 10.37 -2.81
C THR A 112 3.93 11.40 -1.70
N ALA A 113 2.83 11.39 -0.93
CA ALA A 113 2.65 12.33 0.18
C ALA A 113 3.70 12.14 1.28
N ALA A 114 4.06 10.89 1.59
CA ALA A 114 5.07 10.54 2.58
C ALA A 114 6.47 11.08 2.27
N LEU A 115 6.80 11.32 0.99
CA LEU A 115 8.06 11.97 0.59
C LEU A 115 8.13 13.45 0.99
N TYR A 116 7.00 14.08 1.32
CA TYR A 116 6.90 15.47 1.72
C TYR A 116 6.60 15.66 3.22
N LEU A 117 6.64 14.57 4.02
CA LEU A 117 6.45 14.56 5.48
C LEU A 117 7.79 14.35 6.21
#